data_AF-A0A945YIF7-F1
#
_entry.id   AF-A0A945YIF7-F1
#
_cell.length_a   1.000
_cell.length_b   1.000
_cell.length_c   1.000
_cell.angle_alpha   90.00
_cell.angle_beta   90.00
_cell.angle_gamma   90.00
#
_symmetry.space_group_name_H-M   'P 1'
#
loop_
_entity.id
_entity.type
_entity.pdbx_description
1 polymer ?
#
loop_
_entity_poly.entity_id
_entity_poly.type
_entity_poly.pdbx_seq_one_letter_code
_entity_poly.pdbx_strand_id
1 'polypeptide(L)' 'MQPDYRVINGEKRYITNAPQAGVFLVMARTEESSSGSSGISAFLVDSDQAGITIGASREVLPNSYFYKL' A
#
# COMPACT_ATOMS: atom_id res chain seq x y z
N MET A 1 -23.13 5.65 -15.95
CA MET A 1 -22.23 4.63 -15.38
C MET A 1 -22.06 4.99 -13.91
N GLN A 2 -22.45 4.11 -12.99
CA GLN A 2 -22.22 4.36 -11.56
C GLN A 2 -20.73 4.18 -11.28
N PRO A 3 -20.10 5.07 -10.50
CA PRO A 3 -18.71 4.91 -10.11
C PRO A 3 -18.55 3.64 -9.26
N ASP A 4 -17.67 2.75 -9.70
CA ASP A 4 -17.31 1.53 -8.96
C ASP A 4 -16.31 1.91 -7.86
N TYR A 5 -16.80 2.02 -6.62
CA TYR A 5 -15.96 2.26 -5.46
C TYR A 5 -15.46 0.93 -4.87
N ARG A 6 -14.15 0.85 -4.60
CA ARG A 6 -13.53 -0.29 -3.89
C ARG A 6 -12.86 0.18 -2.62
N VAL A 7 -13.11 -0.54 -1.53
CA VAL A 7 -12.42 -0.34 -0.25
C VAL A 7 -11.18 -1.24 -0.24
N ILE A 8 -10.01 -0.63 -0.05
CA ILE A 8 -8.74 -1.35 0.07
C ILE A 8 -8.31 -1.27 1.53
N ASN A 9 -8.19 -2.41 2.19
CA ASN A 9 -7.69 -2.52 3.56
C ASN A 9 -6.38 -3.30 3.56
N GLY A 10 -5.37 -2.77 4.24
CA GLY A 10 -4.10 -3.45 4.41
C GLY A 10 -2.98 -2.50 4.80
N GLU A 11 -1.81 -3.07 5.05
CA GLU A 11 -0.60 -2.33 5.35
C GLU A 11 0.44 -2.64 4.26
N LYS A 12 1.14 -1.62 3.80
CA LYS A 12 2.31 -1.78 2.93
C LYS A 12 3.52 -1.23 3.65
N ARG A 13 4.66 -1.88 3.44
CA ARG A 13 5.94 -1.54 4.07
C ARG A 13 6.98 -1.27 3.00
N TYR A 14 8.02 -0.53 3.39
CA TYR A 14 9.15 -0.20 2.52
C TYR A 14 8.76 0.58 1.26
N ILE A 15 7.79 1.49 1.40
CA ILE A 15 7.40 2.40 0.32
C ILE A 15 8.40 3.56 0.30
N THR A 16 9.40 3.45 -0.58
CA THR A 16 10.40 4.51 -0.80
C THR A 16 9.70 5.82 -1.08
N ASN A 17 10.15 6.88 -0.40
CA ASN A 17 9.64 8.24 -0.55
C ASN A 17 8.15 8.44 -0.20
N ALA A 18 7.52 7.54 0.56
CA ALA A 18 6.12 7.68 0.95
C ALA A 18 5.73 9.06 1.52
N PRO A 19 6.54 9.70 2.39
CA PRO A 19 6.20 11.02 2.94
C PRO A 19 6.09 12.16 1.92
N GLN A 20 6.66 12.00 0.72
CA GLN A 20 6.67 13.03 -0.34
C GLN A 20 5.81 12.65 -1.54
N ALA A 21 5.20 11.46 -1.54
CA ALA A 21 4.39 10.99 -2.66
C ALA A 21 3.04 11.70 -2.69
N GLY A 22 2.64 12.23 -3.85
CA GLY A 22 1.30 12.77 -4.08
C GLY A 22 0.26 11.70 -4.42
N VAL A 23 0.70 10.60 -5.04
CA VAL A 23 -0.14 9.47 -5.46
C VAL A 23 0.61 8.16 -5.21
N PHE A 24 -0.10 7.14 -4.76
CA PHE A 24 0.38 5.79 -4.59
C PHE A 24 -0.16 4.86 -5.68
N LEU A 25 0.74 4.04 -6.25
CA LEU A 25 0.34 2.85 -7.00
C LEU A 25 0.16 1.68 -6.03
N VAL A 26 -1.08 1.39 -5.66
CA VAL A 26 -1.41 0.33 -4.72
C VAL A 26 -1.76 -0.94 -5.46
N MET A 27 -0.99 -2.00 -5.23
CA MET A 27 -1.31 -3.35 -5.69
C MET A 27 -2.05 -4.13 -4.60
N ALA A 28 -3.27 -4.58 -4.90
CA ALA A 28 -4.11 -5.33 -3.99
C ALA A 28 -4.77 -6.52 -4.68
N ARG A 29 -4.97 -7.62 -3.93
CA ARG A 29 -5.70 -8.79 -4.42
C ARG A 29 -7.18 -8.44 -4.54
N THR A 30 -7.73 -8.66 -5.72
CA THR A 30 -9.15 -8.42 -6.01
C THR A 30 -9.90 -9.70 -6.34
N GLU A 31 -9.18 -10.73 -6.80
CA GLU A 31 -9.72 -12.06 -7.08
C GLU A 31 -9.04 -13.08 -6.17
N GLU A 32 -9.78 -13.59 -5.19
CA GLU A 32 -9.26 -14.51 -4.17
C GLU A 32 -8.92 -15.89 -4.77
N SER A 33 -9.67 -16.32 -5.78
CA SER A 33 -9.52 -17.63 -6.43
C SER A 33 -8.35 -17.72 -7.41
N SER A 34 -7.76 -16.59 -7.78
CA SER A 34 -6.67 -16.53 -8.75
C SER A 34 -5.30 -16.64 -8.07
N SER A 35 -4.49 -17.61 -8.50
CA SER A 35 -3.16 -17.83 -7.96
C SER A 35 -2.14 -16.84 -8.54
N GLY A 36 -1.15 -16.45 -7.73
CA GLY A 36 -0.09 -15.56 -8.18
C GLY A 36 -0.55 -14.13 -8.44
N SER A 37 0.02 -13.51 -9.49
CA SER A 37 -0.18 -12.11 -9.84
C SER A 37 -1.46 -11.83 -10.62
N SER A 38 -2.09 -12.84 -11.23
CA SER A 38 -3.31 -12.66 -12.03
C SER A 38 -4.53 -12.19 -11.22
N GLY A 39 -4.53 -12.45 -9.91
CA GLY A 39 -5.57 -11.97 -9.00
C GLY A 39 -5.31 -10.59 -8.38
N ILE A 40 -4.24 -9.90 -8.80
CA ILE A 40 -3.84 -8.59 -8.26
C ILE A 40 -4.21 -7.50 -9.25
N SER A 41 -4.92 -6.49 -8.76
CA SER A 41 -5.16 -5.25 -9.49
C SER A 41 -4.28 -4.12 -8.95
N ALA A 42 -4.00 -3.13 -9.81
CA ALA A 42 -3.29 -1.91 -9.43
C ALA A 42 -4.26 -0.73 -9.40
N PHE A 43 -4.12 0.11 -8.38
CA PHE A 43 -4.97 1.26 -8.12
C PHE A 43 -4.10 2.50 -7.95
N LEU A 44 -4.55 3.63 -8.50
CA LEU A 44 -4.00 4.94 -8.15
C LEU A 44 -4.81 5.49 -6.98
N VAL A 45 -4.10 5.91 -5.94
CA VAL A 45 -4.70 6.39 -4.69
C VAL A 45 -3.99 7.69 -4.30
N ASP A 46 -4.74 8.77 -4.16
CA ASP A 46 -4.18 10.06 -3.72
C ASP A 46 -3.68 9.94 -2.28
N SER A 47 -2.54 10.54 -1.97
CA SER A 47 -1.89 10.35 -0.67
C SER A 47 -2.60 11.01 0.50
N ASP A 48 -3.47 11.98 0.21
CA ASP A 48 -4.31 12.70 1.17
C ASP A 48 -5.69 12.05 1.38
N GLN A 49 -5.96 10.93 0.70
CA GLN A 49 -7.23 10.22 0.82
C GLN A 49 -7.44 9.73 2.27
N ALA A 50 -8.65 9.95 2.79
CA ALA A 50 -9.03 9.53 4.12
C ALA A 50 -8.82 8.02 4.33
N GLY A 51 -8.18 7.65 5.44
CA GLY A 51 -7.83 6.27 5.78
C GLY A 51 -6.39 5.87 5.46
N ILE A 52 -5.61 6.74 4.80
CA ILE A 52 -4.17 6.54 4.62
C ILE A 52 -3.43 7.08 5.84
N THR A 53 -2.47 6.29 6.34
CA THR A 53 -1.54 6.73 7.38
C THR A 53 -0.12 6.36 6.94
N ILE A 54 0.75 7.35 6.85
CA ILE A 54 2.16 7.14 6.54
C ILE A 54 2.91 6.98 7.86
N GLY A 55 3.40 5.77 8.13
CA GLY A 55 4.24 5.50 9.29
C GLY A 55 5.59 6.21 9.19
N ALA A 56 6.24 6.44 10.34
CA ALA A 56 7.56 7.06 10.38
C ALA A 56 8.58 6.25 9.56
N SER A 57 9.41 6.94 8.76
CA SER A 57 10.53 6.29 8.09
C SER A 57 11.49 5.78 9.16
N ARG A 58 11.60 4.46 9.27
CA ARG A 58 12.52 3.85 10.23
C ARG A 58 13.95 4.19 9.82
N GLU A 59 14.65 4.94 10.67
CA GLU A 59 16.09 5.12 10.55
C GLU A 59 16.73 3.73 10.53
N VAL A 60 17.35 3.36 9.41
CA VAL A 60 18.14 2.14 9.30
C VAL A 60 19.39 2.37 10.13
N LEU A 61 19.32 2.00 11.40
CA LEU A 61 20.52 1.76 12.18
C LEU A 61 21.31 0.66 11.44
N PRO A 62 22.63 0.84 11.21
CA PRO A 62 23.38 0.11 10.21
C PRO A 62 23.46 -1.40 10.43
N ASN A 63 23.08 -1.91 11.61
CA ASN A 63 23.17 -3.33 11.91
C ASN A 63 22.01 -3.80 12.78
N SER A 64 21.07 -4.50 12.14
CA SER A 64 20.06 -5.36 12.75
C SER A 64 18.83 -4.64 13.26
N TYR A 65 17.69 -4.74 12.57
CA TYR A 65 16.42 -4.72 13.30
C TYR A 65 15.39 -5.69 12.73
N PHE A 66 15.03 -6.60 13.62
CA PHE A 66 13.89 -7.49 13.58
C PHE A 66 12.58 -6.76 13.96
N TYR A 67 11.49 -7.49 13.77
CA TYR A 67 10.23 -7.57 14.55
C TYR A 67 8.92 -7.03 13.92
N LYS A 68 8.00 -8.02 13.74
CA LYS A 68 6.65 -8.22 14.32
C LYS A 68 5.57 -7.13 14.14
N LEU A 69 4.57 -7.45 13.32
CA LEU A 69 3.18 -7.74 13.72
C LEU A 69 2.64 -8.86 12.82
#